data_AF-A0A7W1QTA9-F1
#
_entry.id   AF-A0A7W1QTA9-F1
#
_cell.length_a   1.000
_cell.length_b   1.000
_cell.length_c   1.000
_cell.angle_alpha   90.00
_cell.angle_beta   90.00
_cell.angle_gamma   90.00
#
_symmetry.space_group_name_H-M   'P 1'
#
loop_
_entity.id
_entity.type
_entity.pdbx_description
1 polymer ?
#
loop_
_entity_poly.entity_id
_entity_poly.type
_entity_poly.pdbx_seq_one_letter_code
_entity_poly.pdbx_strand_id
1 'polypeptide(L)'
;VAAAACFLPLTLNPRLSKDLGTRHRAAIGITEDSDAVAVVVSEETGLISFVQAGQIKRGLDATKLRASIFQALEVSARKREKEQTLKETEAETERAIST
;
A
#
# COMPACT_ATOMS: atom_id res chain seq x y z
N VAL A 1 18.22 -1.58 -1.14
CA VAL A 1 18.00 -0.20 -0.63
C VAL A 1 18.44 0.76 -1.71
N ALA A 2 17.57 1.66 -2.17
CA ALA A 2 17.90 2.60 -3.26
C ALA A 2 18.53 3.90 -2.73
N ALA A 3 18.02 4.45 -1.62
CA ALA A 3 18.51 5.67 -0.98
C ALA A 3 18.10 5.75 0.51
N ALA A 4 18.65 6.71 1.25
CA ALA A 4 18.32 7.03 2.64
C ALA A 4 18.37 8.55 2.85
N ALA A 5 17.79 9.04 3.97
CA ALA A 5 17.68 10.47 4.29
C ALA A 5 16.99 11.32 3.20
N CYS A 6 16.07 10.72 2.45
CA CYS A 6 15.32 11.41 1.41
C CYS A 6 14.34 12.42 1.99
N PHE A 7 14.21 13.56 1.32
CA PHE A 7 13.09 14.49 1.55
C PHE A 7 11.84 13.95 0.86
N LEU A 8 10.76 13.79 1.63
CA LEU A 8 9.47 13.32 1.14
C LEU A 8 8.41 14.42 1.33
N PRO A 9 7.40 14.51 0.46
CA PRO A 9 6.31 15.46 0.61
C PRO A 9 5.54 15.17 1.90
N LEU A 10 5.17 16.22 2.63
CA LEU A 10 4.31 16.12 3.81
C LEU A 10 2.86 16.35 3.40
N THR A 11 1.96 15.52 3.91
CA THR A 11 0.52 15.78 3.78
C THR A 11 0.12 17.11 4.43
N LEU A 12 -0.76 17.84 3.76
CA LEU A 12 -1.35 19.10 4.24
C LEU A 12 -2.77 18.89 4.81
N ASN A 13 -3.22 17.65 4.94
CA ASN A 13 -4.58 17.34 5.37
C ASN A 13 -4.84 17.81 6.81
N PRO A 14 -5.70 18.83 7.03
CA PRO A 14 -5.91 19.42 8.34
C PRO A 14 -6.71 18.51 9.29
N ARG A 15 -7.30 17.43 8.78
CA ARG A 15 -8.10 16.47 9.57
C ARG A 15 -7.23 15.43 10.29
N LEU A 16 -5.93 15.39 10.03
CA LEU A 16 -5.01 14.47 10.68
C LEU A 16 -4.78 14.85 12.14
N SER A 17 -4.61 13.83 13.00
CA SER A 17 -4.31 14.08 14.42
C SER A 17 -3.04 14.92 14.56
N LYS A 18 -3.06 15.84 15.53
CA LYS A 18 -1.90 16.65 15.90
C LYS A 18 -0.75 15.79 16.45
N ASP A 19 -1.08 14.61 16.99
CA ASP A 19 -0.11 13.64 17.55
C ASP A 19 0.76 12.96 16.48
N LEU A 20 0.50 13.21 15.19
CA LEU A 20 1.30 12.65 14.11
C LEU A 20 2.56 13.49 13.87
N GLY A 21 3.73 12.95 14.21
CA GLY A 21 5.02 13.56 13.89
C GLY A 21 5.30 13.68 12.37
N THR A 22 6.40 14.34 12.02
CA THR A 22 6.79 14.61 10.62
C THR A 22 6.97 13.34 9.79
N ARG A 23 7.48 12.24 10.37
CA ARG A 23 7.61 10.94 9.68
C ARG A 23 6.27 10.35 9.27
N HIS A 24 5.24 10.49 10.11
CA HIS A 24 3.89 10.06 9.75
C HIS A 24 3.33 10.92 8.62
N ARG A 25 3.51 12.25 8.71
CA ARG A 25 3.05 13.18 7.66
C ARG A 25 3.75 12.94 6.33
N ALA A 26 5.04 12.61 6.35
CA ALA A 26 5.83 12.25 5.17
C ALA A 26 5.34 10.95 4.54
N ALA A 27 5.08 9.93 5.35
CA ALA A 27 4.54 8.66 4.88
C ALA A 27 3.14 8.81 4.27
N ILE A 28 2.30 9.68 4.84
CA ILE A 28 0.99 9.99 4.25
C ILE A 28 1.20 10.77 2.95
N GLY A 29 1.99 11.84 2.95
CA GLY A 29 2.18 12.69 1.78
C GLY A 29 2.75 11.93 0.57
N ILE A 30 3.78 11.09 0.76
CA ILE A 30 4.33 10.31 -0.36
C ILE A 30 3.33 9.29 -0.92
N THR A 31 2.45 8.73 -0.07
CA THR A 31 1.46 7.73 -0.48
C THR A 31 0.12 8.33 -0.90
N GLU A 32 -0.07 9.65 -0.78
CA GLU A 32 -1.21 10.38 -1.37
C GLU A 32 -1.03 10.53 -2.89
N ASP A 33 0.20 10.83 -3.32
CA ASP A 33 0.54 11.12 -4.73
C ASP A 33 1.24 9.95 -5.45
N SER A 34 1.36 8.78 -4.82
CA SER A 34 1.95 7.59 -5.44
C SER A 34 1.29 6.30 -4.96
N ASP A 35 1.56 5.21 -5.67
CA ASP A 35 1.17 3.85 -5.29
C ASP A 35 2.12 3.23 -4.25
N ALA A 36 3.06 4.03 -3.71
CA ALA A 36 3.97 3.57 -2.68
C ALA A 36 3.23 3.12 -1.42
N VAL A 37 3.90 2.25 -0.68
CA VAL A 37 3.52 1.85 0.68
C VAL A 37 4.60 2.30 1.63
N ALA A 38 4.21 2.79 2.81
CA ALA A 38 5.14 3.26 3.81
C ALA A 38 4.88 2.58 5.16
N VAL A 39 5.97 2.25 5.85
CA VAL A 39 5.95 1.75 7.23
C VAL A 39 6.67 2.75 8.10
N VAL A 40 6.04 3.15 9.20
CA VAL A 40 6.56 4.16 10.12
C VAL A 40 6.62 3.58 11.52
N VAL A 41 7.75 3.79 12.21
CA VAL A 41 7.88 3.53 13.64
C VAL A 41 7.94 4.86 14.37
N SER A 42 7.00 5.10 15.28
CA SER A 42 6.97 6.31 16.10
C SER A 42 8.21 6.38 17.02
N GLU A 43 8.92 7.51 17.06
CA GLU A 43 10.01 7.70 18.04
C GLU A 43 9.49 7.90 19.45
N GLU A 44 8.31 8.51 19.57
CA GLU A 44 7.73 8.85 20.87
C GLU A 44 7.11 7.63 21.54
N THR A 45 6.48 6.75 20.75
CA THR A 45 5.66 5.66 21.29
C THR A 45 6.10 4.27 20.87
N GLY A 46 7.03 4.14 19.92
CA GLY A 46 7.44 2.85 19.34
C GLY A 46 6.35 2.15 18.52
N LEU A 47 5.15 2.73 18.40
CA LEU A 47 4.06 2.13 17.64
C LEU A 47 4.38 2.08 16.15
N ILE A 48 4.09 0.94 15.53
CA ILE A 48 4.23 0.74 14.10
C ILE A 48 2.94 1.16 13.40
N SER A 49 3.09 1.90 12.31
CA SER A 49 2.02 2.32 11.43
C SER A 49 2.29 1.91 9.98
N PHE A 50 1.25 1.52 9.26
CA PHE A 50 1.28 1.23 7.84
C PHE A 50 0.48 2.30 7.10
N VAL A 51 1.00 2.80 6.00
CA VAL A 51 0.38 3.87 5.22
C VAL A 51 0.33 3.48 3.75
N GLN A 52 -0.85 3.65 3.14
CA GLN A 52 -1.11 3.36 1.73
C GLN A 52 -2.26 4.24 1.25
N ALA A 53 -2.13 4.81 0.04
CA ALA A 53 -3.16 5.67 -0.57
C ALA A 53 -3.63 6.79 0.38
N GLY A 54 -2.68 7.44 1.08
CA GLY A 54 -2.94 8.48 2.07
C GLY A 54 -3.66 8.03 3.35
N GLN A 55 -3.93 6.74 3.53
CA GLN A 55 -4.60 6.20 4.71
C GLN A 55 -3.59 5.57 5.67
N ILE A 56 -3.68 5.90 6.96
CA ILE A 56 -2.79 5.39 8.01
C ILE A 56 -3.50 4.39 8.93
N LYS A 57 -2.92 3.20 9.08
CA LYS A 57 -3.29 2.18 10.07
C LYS A 57 -2.24 2.18 11.19
N ARG A 58 -2.60 2.62 12.39
CA ARG A 58 -1.68 2.76 13.55
C ARG A 58 -1.75 1.56 14.49
N GLY A 59 -0.70 1.35 15.26
CA GLY A 59 -0.68 0.37 16.35
C GLY A 59 -0.73 -1.08 15.85
N LEU A 60 -0.06 -1.34 14.72
CA LEU A 60 0.00 -2.68 14.14
C LEU A 60 0.99 -3.54 14.91
N ASP A 61 0.56 -4.76 15.23
CA ASP A 61 1.46 -5.83 15.63
C ASP A 61 2.19 -6.42 14.41
N ALA A 62 3.20 -7.25 14.66
CA ALA A 62 4.01 -7.86 13.60
C ALA A 62 3.16 -8.68 12.61
N THR A 63 2.13 -9.37 13.09
CA THR A 63 1.25 -10.22 12.27
C THR A 63 0.42 -9.37 11.31
N LYS A 64 -0.23 -8.32 11.81
CA LYS A 64 -1.05 -7.41 11.01
C LYS A 64 -0.20 -6.57 10.05
N LEU A 65 0.99 -6.14 10.48
CA LEU A 65 1.93 -5.44 9.62
C LEU A 65 2.36 -6.34 8.45
N ARG A 66 2.77 -7.58 8.74
CA ARG A 66 3.15 -8.57 7.74
C ARG A 66 2.02 -8.77 6.74
N ALA A 67 0.80 -9.05 7.22
CA ALA A 67 -0.37 -9.23 6.36
C ALA A 67 -0.64 -8.00 5.48
N SER A 68 -0.52 -6.79 6.02
CA SER A 68 -0.73 -5.54 5.26
C SER A 68 0.31 -5.35 4.16
N ILE A 69 1.59 -5.65 4.44
CA ILE A 69 2.68 -5.56 3.45
C ILE A 69 2.47 -6.59 2.33
N PHE A 70 2.20 -7.85 2.69
CA PHE A 70 1.94 -8.89 1.68
C PHE A 70 0.72 -8.54 0.84
N GLN A 71 -0.40 -8.16 1.46
CA GLN A 71 -1.60 -7.76 0.72
C GLN A 71 -1.34 -6.61 -0.26
N ALA A 72 -0.55 -5.60 0.15
CA ALA A 72 -0.28 -4.45 -0.70
C ALA A 72 0.68 -4.75 -1.86
N LEU A 73 1.64 -5.67 -1.66
CA LEU A 73 2.66 -6.00 -2.68
C LEU A 73 2.27 -7.20 -3.57
N GLU A 74 1.42 -8.12 -3.09
CA GLU A 74 1.05 -9.36 -3.80
C GLU A 74 0.00 -9.17 -4.91
N VAL A 75 -0.55 -7.96 -5.09
CA VAL A 75 -1.54 -7.66 -6.15
C VAL A 75 -0.93 -7.80 -7.56
N SER A 76 0.40 -7.78 -7.69
CA SER A 76 1.05 -7.94 -8.99
C SER A 76 1.04 -9.36 -9.54
N ALA A 77 0.98 -10.41 -8.70
CA ALA A 77 1.08 -11.80 -9.13
C ALA A 77 -0.29 -12.45 -9.34
N ARG A 78 -1.16 -12.39 -8.32
CA ARG A 78 -2.49 -13.01 -8.38
C ARG A 78 -3.45 -12.32 -9.35
N LYS A 79 -3.32 -11.00 -9.56
CA LYS A 79 -4.18 -10.26 -10.51
C LYS A 79 -3.87 -10.66 -11.96
N ARG A 80 -2.58 -10.82 -12.30
CA ARG A 80 -2.15 -11.32 -13.62
C ARG A 80 -2.61 -12.74 -13.88
N GLU A 81 -2.47 -13.63 -12.91
CA GLU A 81 -2.95 -15.02 -13.02
C GLU A 81 -4.47 -15.04 -13.27
N LYS A 82 -5.27 -14.33 -12.46
CA LYS A 82 -6.73 -14.31 -12.60
C LYS A 82 -7.21 -13.65 -13.91
N GLU A 83 -6.55 -12.57 -14.35
CA GLU A 83 -6.83 -11.93 -15.64
C GLU A 83 -6.43 -12.81 -16.84
N GLN A 84 -5.38 -13.64 -16.71
CA GLN A 84 -5.02 -14.60 -17.75
C GLN A 84 -6.01 -15.76 -17.83
N THR A 85 -6.38 -16.36 -16.69
CA THR A 85 -7.31 -17.49 -16.69
C THR A 85 -8.68 -17.09 -17.23
N LEU A 86 -9.15 -15.86 -16.92
CA LEU A 86 -10.44 -15.36 -17.40
C LEU A 86 -10.43 -15.13 -18.93
N LYS A 87 -9.36 -14.56 -19.48
CA LYS A 87 -9.20 -14.34 -20.93
C LYS A 87 -9.10 -15.64 -21.73
N GLU A 88 -8.44 -16.66 -21.16
CA GLU A 88 -8.35 -17.99 -21.79
C GLU A 88 -9.74 -18.65 -21.84
N THR A 89 -10.52 -18.56 -20.76
CA THR A 89 -11.89 -19.09 -20.75
C THR A 89 -12.84 -18.37 -21.70
N GLU A 90 -12.73 -17.04 -21.83
CA GLU A 90 -13.55 -16.25 -22.76
C GLU A 90 -13.22 -16.60 -24.22
N ALA A 91 -11.94 -16.71 -24.57
CA ALA A 91 -11.50 -17.07 -25.92
C ALA A 91 -11.87 -18.52 -26.32
N GLU A 92 -11.88 -19.46 -25.38
CA GLU A 92 -12.38 -20.83 -25.64
C GLU A 92 -13.90 -20.86 -25.84
N THR A 93 -14.64 -20.07 -25.05
CA THR A 93 -16.10 -20.01 -25.15
C THR A 93 -16.55 -19.39 -26.47
N GLU A 94 -15.89 -18.32 -26.94
CA GLU A 94 -16.19 -17.69 -28.24
C GLU A 94 -15.94 -18.63 -29.44
N ARG A 95 -14.88 -19.45 -29.38
CA ARG A 95 -14.57 -20.44 -30.43
C ARG A 95 -15.59 -21.57 -30.49
N ALA A 96 -16.12 -21.99 -29.34
CA ALA A 96 -17.12 -23.04 -29.24
C ALA A 96 -18.50 -22.62 -29.76
N ILE A 97 -18.84 -21.32 -29.69
CA ILE A 97 -20.14 -20.79 -30.15
C ILE A 97 -20.14 -20.51 -31.67
N SER A 98 -18.96 -20.41 -32.30
CA SER A 98 -18.79 -20.13 -33.74
C SER A 98 -18.78 -21.38 -34.64
N THR A 99 -18.93 -22.60 -34.09
CA THR A 99 -18.97 -23.88 -34.83
C THR A 99 -20.35 -24.51 -34.70
#